data_AF-A0A9D7SFS8-F1
#
_entry.id   AF-A0A9D7SFS8-F1
#
_cell.length_a   1.000
_cell.length_b   1.000
_cell.length_c   1.000
_cell.angle_alpha   90.00
_cell.angle_beta   90.00
_cell.angle_gamma   90.00
#
_symmetry.space_group_name_H-M   'P 1'
#
loop_
_entity.id
_entity.type
_entity.pdbx_description
1 polymer ?
#
loop_
_entity_poly.entity_id
_entity_poly.type
_entity_poly.pdbx_seq_one_letter_code
_entity_poly.pdbx_strand_id
1 'polypeptide(L)'
;MKRLFPDLGHPYGVSPSPFFALRDEQLYPDFGHPEGAGEAPWFAIVGDKVYPAAGHPGGKSTVAWFRIQDGKVYPEAGNPDGAGTAPWYAIR
;
A
#
# COMPACT_ATOMS: atom_id res chain seq x y z
N MET A 1 -14.55 -7.72 -2.18
CA MET A 1 -13.20 -7.32 -2.64
C MET A 1 -12.70 -6.23 -1.72
N LYS A 2 -11.55 -6.43 -1.07
CA LYS A 2 -11.00 -5.45 -0.12
C LYS A 2 -10.21 -4.37 -0.85
N ARG A 3 -10.15 -3.17 -0.28
CA ARG A 3 -9.41 -2.03 -0.81
C ARG A 3 -8.68 -1.29 0.30
N LEU A 4 -7.64 -0.55 -0.07
CA LEU A 4 -6.84 0.27 0.83
C LEU A 4 -7.20 1.73 0.61
N PHE A 5 -7.61 2.38 1.69
CA PHE A 5 -7.98 3.79 1.72
C PHE A 5 -6.92 4.55 2.51
N PRO A 6 -6.41 5.69 2.00
CA PRO A 6 -5.49 6.54 2.74
C PRO A 6 -6.06 6.90 4.11
N ASP A 7 -5.24 6.72 5.14
CA ASP A 7 -5.57 6.97 6.54
C ASP A 7 -4.72 8.13 7.10
N LEU A 8 -4.91 8.47 8.38
CA LEU A 8 -4.36 9.68 8.99
C LEU A 8 -2.84 9.85 8.84
N GLY A 9 -2.08 8.75 8.76
CA GLY A 9 -0.63 8.78 8.60
C GLY A 9 -0.15 8.93 7.15
N HIS A 10 -1.05 8.87 6.17
CA HIS A 10 -0.68 8.91 4.76
C HIS A 10 -0.11 10.30 4.36
N PRO A 11 0.99 10.40 3.58
CA PRO A 11 1.58 11.68 3.19
C PRO A 11 0.64 12.62 2.43
N TYR A 12 -0.34 12.05 1.72
CA TYR A 12 -1.37 12.81 0.99
C TYR A 12 -2.67 13.03 1.79
N GLY A 13 -2.67 12.70 3.08
CA GLY A 13 -3.84 12.81 3.95
C GLY A 13 -4.88 11.71 3.73
N VAL A 14 -6.01 11.85 4.43
CA VAL A 14 -7.13 10.90 4.40
C VAL A 14 -7.95 11.08 3.12
N SER A 15 -8.35 9.99 2.48
CA SER A 15 -9.21 10.01 1.29
C SER A 15 -10.33 8.99 1.38
N PRO A 16 -11.56 9.33 0.93
CA PRO A 16 -12.65 8.36 0.79
C PRO A 16 -12.50 7.45 -0.43
N SER A 17 -11.58 7.78 -1.36
CA SER A 17 -11.31 6.98 -2.55
C SER A 17 -10.19 5.96 -2.27
N PRO A 18 -10.33 4.71 -2.74
CA PRO A 18 -9.32 3.69 -2.56
C PRO A 18 -8.10 3.99 -3.43
N PHE A 19 -6.92 3.83 -2.86
CA PHE A 19 -5.65 3.92 -3.60
C PHE A 19 -5.25 2.56 -4.16
N PHE A 20 -5.59 1.47 -3.45
CA PHE A 20 -5.30 0.13 -3.95
C PHE A 20 -6.49 -0.82 -3.82
N ALA A 21 -6.59 -1.72 -4.78
CA ALA A 21 -7.44 -2.89 -4.72
C ALA A 21 -6.60 -4.11 -4.30
N LEU A 22 -7.09 -4.87 -3.32
CA LEU A 22 -6.46 -6.11 -2.87
C LEU A 22 -7.03 -7.31 -3.64
N ARG A 23 -6.18 -8.03 -4.37
CA ARG A 23 -6.50 -9.24 -5.15
C ARG A 23 -5.34 -10.21 -5.03
N ASP A 24 -5.59 -11.47 -4.65
CA ASP A 24 -4.58 -12.53 -4.62
C ASP A 24 -3.25 -12.09 -3.98
N GLU A 25 -3.35 -11.56 -2.74
CA GLU A 25 -2.22 -11.05 -1.95
C GLU A 25 -1.39 -9.95 -2.65
N GLN A 26 -1.98 -9.25 -3.61
CA GLN A 26 -1.35 -8.17 -4.35
C GLN A 26 -2.20 -6.90 -4.31
N LEU A 27 -1.51 -5.76 -4.33
CA LEU A 27 -2.11 -4.44 -4.34
C LEU A 27 -1.95 -3.82 -5.72
N TYR A 28 -3.08 -3.55 -6.36
CA TYR A 28 -3.17 -2.93 -7.67
C TYR A 28 -3.63 -1.49 -7.50
N PRO A 29 -3.03 -0.51 -8.18
CA PRO A 29 -3.52 0.87 -8.15
C PRO A 29 -4.98 0.92 -8.56
N ASP A 30 -5.81 1.51 -7.72
CA ASP A 30 -7.25 1.64 -7.96
C ASP A 30 -7.56 3.05 -8.48
N PHE A 31 -8.80 3.31 -8.89
CA PHE A 31 -9.23 4.56 -9.52
C PHE A 31 -8.97 5.83 -8.70
N GLY A 32 -8.80 5.70 -7.38
CA GLY A 32 -8.50 6.82 -6.48
C GLY A 32 -7.02 7.11 -6.33
N HIS A 33 -6.12 6.26 -6.84
CA HIS A 33 -4.68 6.46 -6.73
C HIS A 33 -4.24 7.73 -7.48
N PRO A 34 -3.35 8.57 -6.91
CA PRO A 34 -2.92 9.83 -7.56
C PRO A 34 -2.27 9.65 -8.93
N GLU A 35 -1.62 8.50 -9.15
CA GLU A 35 -1.00 8.13 -10.43
C GLU A 35 -1.95 7.38 -11.38
N GLY A 36 -3.22 7.23 -11.00
CA GLY A 36 -4.23 6.50 -11.77
C GLY A 36 -4.26 5.00 -11.50
N ALA A 37 -5.28 4.33 -12.07
CA ALA A 37 -5.46 2.89 -11.95
C ALA A 37 -4.52 2.11 -12.89
N GLY A 38 -4.18 0.87 -12.51
CA GLY A 38 -3.28 0.03 -13.28
C GLY A 38 -3.59 -1.47 -13.17
N GLU A 39 -3.17 -2.22 -14.19
CA GLU A 39 -3.37 -3.68 -14.26
C GLU A 39 -2.21 -4.47 -13.64
N ALA A 40 -1.04 -3.84 -13.45
CA ALA A 40 0.10 -4.47 -12.82
C ALA A 40 0.07 -4.25 -11.28
N PRO A 41 0.40 -5.27 -10.48
CA PRO A 41 0.49 -5.14 -9.04
C PRO A 41 1.67 -4.24 -8.68
N TRP A 42 1.42 -3.27 -7.82
CA TRP A 42 2.45 -2.40 -7.27
C TRP A 42 3.07 -2.97 -6.02
N PHE A 43 2.30 -3.75 -5.26
CA PHE A 43 2.85 -4.44 -4.10
C PHE A 43 2.38 -5.89 -4.03
N ALA A 44 3.23 -6.71 -3.42
CA ALA A 44 2.91 -8.08 -3.00
C ALA A 44 2.92 -8.15 -1.47
N ILE A 45 2.00 -8.92 -0.93
CA ILE A 45 1.86 -9.21 0.50
C ILE A 45 2.45 -10.59 0.75
N VAL A 46 3.36 -10.69 1.72
CA VAL A 46 3.95 -11.96 2.16
C VAL A 46 3.91 -11.97 3.69
N GLY A 47 3.01 -12.80 4.25
CA GLY A 47 2.72 -12.76 5.69
C GLY A 47 2.12 -11.41 6.09
N ASP A 48 2.73 -10.75 7.07
CA ASP A 48 2.34 -9.41 7.54
C ASP A 48 3.10 -8.28 6.83
N LYS A 49 3.94 -8.57 5.82
CA LYS A 49 4.79 -7.57 5.15
C LYS A 49 4.34 -7.29 3.73
N VAL A 50 4.58 -6.06 3.28
CA VAL A 50 4.21 -5.56 1.96
C VAL A 50 5.46 -5.07 1.24
N TYR A 51 5.69 -5.60 0.05
CA TYR A 51 6.91 -5.40 -0.73
C TYR A 51 6.58 -4.81 -2.11
N PRO A 52 7.39 -3.88 -2.63
CA PRO A 52 7.28 -3.43 -4.00
C PRO A 52 7.37 -4.61 -4.98
N ALA A 53 6.35 -4.76 -5.81
CA ALA A 53 6.28 -5.76 -6.87
C ALA A 53 6.89 -5.23 -8.17
N ALA A 54 6.98 -6.08 -9.20
CA ALA A 54 7.58 -5.71 -10.48
C ALA A 54 6.83 -4.57 -11.21
N GLY A 55 5.54 -4.39 -10.95
CA GLY A 55 4.73 -3.32 -11.52
C GLY A 55 4.87 -1.97 -10.80
N HIS A 56 5.58 -1.91 -9.67
CA HIS A 56 5.78 -0.67 -8.92
C HIS A 56 6.65 0.33 -9.72
N PRO A 57 6.34 1.64 -9.76
CA PRO A 57 7.13 2.64 -10.49
C PRO A 57 8.59 2.72 -10.04
N GLY A 58 8.84 2.50 -8.75
CA GLY A 58 10.18 2.41 -8.15
C GLY A 58 10.89 1.06 -8.34
N GLY A 59 10.29 0.11 -9.07
CA GLY A 59 10.81 -1.24 -9.27
C GLY A 59 10.54 -2.21 -8.11
N LYS A 60 10.87 -3.49 -8.33
CA LYS A 60 10.73 -4.56 -7.34
C LYS A 60 11.78 -4.42 -6.23
N SER A 61 11.39 -4.69 -5.00
CA SER A 61 12.30 -4.73 -3.85
C SER A 61 12.04 -5.94 -2.95
N THR A 62 13.09 -6.42 -2.29
CA THR A 62 13.02 -7.45 -1.23
C THR A 62 12.93 -6.85 0.17
N VAL A 63 12.98 -5.52 0.28
CA VAL A 63 12.82 -4.80 1.55
C VAL A 63 11.35 -4.42 1.72
N ALA A 64 10.77 -4.76 2.87
CA ALA A 64 9.38 -4.42 3.17
C ALA A 64 9.20 -2.91 3.29
N TRP A 65 8.22 -2.36 2.58
CA TRP A 65 7.84 -0.95 2.67
C TRP A 65 6.72 -0.74 3.67
N PHE A 66 5.91 -1.77 3.89
CA PHE A 66 4.86 -1.70 4.89
C PHE A 66 4.71 -3.00 5.66
N ARG A 67 4.00 -2.91 6.78
CA ARG A 67 3.46 -4.03 7.53
C ARG A 67 1.95 -3.90 7.67
N ILE A 68 1.26 -5.03 7.70
CA ILE A 68 -0.17 -5.13 7.94
C ILE A 68 -0.39 -5.56 9.39
N GLN A 69 -1.16 -4.78 10.13
CA GLN A 69 -1.57 -5.11 11.49
C GLN A 69 -2.99 -4.63 11.71
N ASP A 70 -3.88 -5.48 12.25
CA ASP A 70 -5.24 -5.12 12.67
C ASP A 70 -6.06 -4.39 11.58
N GLY A 71 -5.94 -4.84 10.32
CA GLY A 71 -6.64 -4.25 9.18
C GLY A 71 -6.10 -2.88 8.74
N LYS A 72 -4.92 -2.50 9.23
CA LYS A 72 -4.20 -1.27 8.88
C LYS A 72 -2.85 -1.59 8.25
N VAL A 73 -2.35 -0.64 7.47
CA VAL A 73 -1.04 -0.72 6.80
C VAL A 73 -0.16 0.39 7.33
N TYR A 74 0.99 0.03 7.90
CA TYR A 74 1.94 0.97 8.52
C TYR A 74 3.24 1.00 7.73
N PRO A 75 3.85 2.18 7.53
CA PRO A 75 5.14 2.29 6.86
C PRO A 75 6.26 1.68 7.71
N GLU A 76 7.12 0.90 7.06
CA GLU A 76 8.29 0.27 7.66
C GLU A 76 9.57 1.05 7.36
N ALA A 77 10.67 0.71 8.03
CA ALA A 77 11.97 1.37 7.82
C ALA A 77 12.49 1.30 6.38
N GLY A 78 12.01 0.33 5.59
CA GLY A 78 12.33 0.20 4.17
C GLY A 78 11.52 1.11 3.25
N ASN A 79 10.50 1.79 3.76
CA ASN A 79 9.71 2.75 3.00
C ASN A 79 10.57 3.99 2.67
N PRO A 80 10.54 4.51 1.43
CA PRO A 80 11.32 5.69 1.04
C PRO A 80 10.96 6.96 1.82
N ASP A 81 9.73 7.09 2.32
CA ASP A 81 9.32 8.24 3.15
C ASP A 81 9.53 7.98 4.66
N GLY A 82 10.18 6.86 5.01
CA GLY A 82 10.52 6.48 6.37
C GLY A 82 9.45 5.69 7.12
N ALA A 83 9.82 5.18 8.30
CA ALA A 83 8.92 4.43 9.18
C ALA A 83 8.00 5.34 10.01
N GLY A 84 6.89 4.79 10.50
CA GLY A 84 5.92 5.55 11.28
C GLY A 84 4.93 4.68 12.04
N THR A 85 4.37 5.23 13.11
CA THR A 85 3.38 4.56 13.98
C THR A 85 1.93 4.84 13.60
N ALA A 86 1.69 5.84 12.76
CA ALA A 86 0.37 6.11 12.20
C ALA A 86 0.13 5.24 10.95
N PRO A 87 -1.06 4.65 10.79
CA PRO A 87 -1.36 3.87 9.62
C PRO A 87 -1.45 4.77 8.38
N TRP A 88 -0.85 4.33 7.29
CA TRP A 88 -0.98 4.96 5.99
C TRP A 88 -2.24 4.52 5.27
N TYR A 89 -2.68 3.27 5.48
CA TYR A 89 -3.92 2.79 4.88
C TYR A 89 -4.77 2.02 5.86
N ALA A 90 -6.09 2.08 5.64
CA ALA A 90 -7.06 1.18 6.20
C ALA A 90 -7.55 0.20 5.13
N ILE A 91 -7.58 -1.09 5.46
CA ILE A 91 -8.14 -2.13 4.61
C ILE A 91 -9.64 -2.22 4.90
N ARG A 92 -10.49 -1.98 3.90
CA ARG A 92 -11.95 -1.99 4.00
C ARG A 92 -12.59 -2.78 2.86
#